data_AF-A0A1V3PBN0-F1
#
_entry.id   AF-A0A1V3PBN0-F1
#
_cell.length_a   1.000
_cell.length_b   1.000
_cell.length_c   1.000
_cell.angle_alpha   90.00
_cell.angle_beta   90.00
_cell.angle_gamma   90.00
#
_symmetry.space_group_name_H-M   'P 1'
#
loop_
_entity.id
_entity.type
_entity.pdbx_description
1 polymer ?
#
loop_
_entity_poly.entity_id
_entity_poly.type
_entity_poly.pdbx_seq_one_letter_code
_entity_poly.pdbx_strand_id
1 'polypeptide(L)'
;MRATDGKTYLSANGQPPGYYAPLGIVGVPTSLNEQYNAGNRMGRDQPDAAMVSGYYTFVQDRCRPLSPQETCAALRQDWSVNEHQLRRAFKSDQPPLLRRETELRAQLQGCGGP
;
A
#
# COMPACT_ATOMS: atom_id res chain seq x y z
N MET A 1 5.64 -4.13 -6.99
CA MET A 1 5.29 -2.77 -7.46
C MET A 1 3.80 -2.71 -7.54
N ARG A 2 3.22 -1.79 -6.78
CA ARG A 2 1.78 -1.62 -6.69
C ARG A 2 1.24 -0.98 -7.96
N ALA A 3 0.15 -1.50 -8.49
CA ALA A 3 -0.43 -1.04 -9.77
C ALA A 3 -1.03 0.37 -9.67
N THR A 4 -1.41 0.82 -8.47
CA THR A 4 -2.07 2.11 -8.25
C THR A 4 -1.13 3.30 -8.15
N ASP A 5 0.02 3.13 -7.47
CA ASP A 5 0.91 4.26 -7.12
C ASP A 5 2.37 4.01 -7.52
N GLY A 6 2.67 2.88 -8.16
CA GLY A 6 4.03 2.50 -8.56
C GLY A 6 4.97 2.19 -7.38
N LYS A 7 4.49 2.23 -6.12
CA LYS A 7 5.35 2.00 -4.96
C LYS A 7 5.77 0.54 -4.87
N THR A 8 7.01 0.32 -4.45
CA THR A 8 7.55 -1.02 -4.18
C THR A 8 7.25 -1.42 -2.74
N TYR A 9 6.96 -2.70 -2.51
CA TYR A 9 6.78 -3.29 -1.19
C TYR A 9 7.24 -4.75 -1.23
N LEU A 10 7.59 -5.30 -0.07
CA LEU A 10 7.91 -6.72 0.08
C LEU A 10 6.64 -7.55 0.15
N SER A 11 6.52 -8.52 -0.75
CA SER A 11 5.45 -9.53 -0.69
C SER A 11 5.91 -10.71 0.18
N ALA A 12 5.05 -11.17 1.08
CA ALA A 12 5.35 -12.30 1.96
C ALA A 12 5.45 -13.64 1.21
N ASN A 13 4.76 -13.77 0.08
CA ASN A 13 4.65 -15.02 -0.68
C ASN A 13 5.01 -14.89 -2.17
N GLY A 14 5.36 -13.68 -2.63
CA GLY A 14 5.68 -13.40 -4.04
C GLY A 14 4.47 -13.41 -4.98
N GLN A 15 3.25 -13.59 -4.46
CA GLN A 15 2.02 -13.72 -5.23
C GLN A 15 0.98 -12.71 -4.74
N PRO A 16 1.11 -11.43 -5.12
CA PRO A 16 0.14 -10.44 -4.73
C PRO A 16 -1.22 -10.72 -5.41
N PRO A 17 -2.33 -10.76 -4.65
CA PRO A 17 -3.65 -10.96 -5.22
C PRO A 17 -4.05 -9.75 -6.08
N GLY A 18 -4.87 -9.99 -7.10
CA GLY A 18 -5.52 -8.90 -7.83
C GLY A 18 -6.62 -8.24 -6.99
N TYR A 19 -6.88 -6.97 -7.23
CA TYR A 19 -7.89 -6.19 -6.51
C TYR A 19 -8.52 -5.12 -7.39
N TYR A 20 -9.68 -4.61 -6.98
CA TYR A 20 -10.34 -3.51 -7.67
C TYR A 20 -9.83 -2.17 -7.14
N ALA A 21 -9.35 -1.31 -8.05
CA ALA A 21 -8.91 0.04 -7.73
C ALA A 21 -9.78 1.08 -8.45
N PRO A 22 -10.08 2.24 -7.83
CA PRO A 22 -10.76 3.34 -8.49
C PRO A 22 -9.99 3.82 -9.73
N LEU A 23 -10.70 4.11 -10.83
CA LEU A 23 -10.10 4.56 -12.08
C LEU A 23 -9.23 5.82 -11.92
N GLY A 24 -9.66 6.75 -11.07
CA GLY A 24 -8.90 7.97 -10.81
C GLY A 24 -7.53 7.73 -10.17
N ILE A 25 -7.35 6.62 -9.43
CA ILE A 25 -6.06 6.28 -8.81
C ILE A 25 -5.09 5.68 -9.83
N VAL A 26 -5.59 4.90 -10.80
CA VAL A 26 -4.75 4.24 -11.82
C VAL A 26 -4.37 5.15 -13.00
N GLY A 27 -4.61 6.46 -12.86
CA GLY A 27 -4.21 7.46 -13.86
C GLY A 27 -5.05 7.45 -15.13
N VAL A 28 -6.21 6.78 -15.14
CA VAL A 28 -7.15 6.84 -16.26
C VAL A 28 -7.98 8.13 -16.11
N PRO A 29 -7.86 9.10 -17.03
CA PRO A 29 -8.65 10.31 -16.96
C PRO A 29 -10.12 9.96 -17.20
N THR A 30 -10.94 10.02 -16.15
CA THR A 30 -12.41 9.99 -16.28
C THR A 30 -12.89 11.41 -16.49
N SER A 31 -13.81 11.63 -17.44
CA SER A 31 -14.30 12.99 -17.67
C SER A 31 -15.01 13.52 -16.43
N LEU A 32 -14.81 14.80 -16.10
CA LEU A 32 -15.48 15.43 -14.96
C LEU A 32 -17.01 15.31 -15.06
N ASN A 33 -17.52 15.31 -16.30
CA ASN A 33 -18.94 15.16 -16.60
C ASN A 33 -19.46 13.74 -16.26
N GLU A 34 -18.70 12.67 -16.52
CA GLU A 34 -19.08 11.31 -16.11
C GLU A 34 -19.08 11.16 -14.58
N GLN A 35 -18.12 11.78 -13.89
CA GLN A 35 -18.05 11.77 -12.42
C GLN A 35 -19.22 12.53 -11.78
N TYR A 36 -19.60 13.68 -12.35
CA TYR A 36 -20.74 14.48 -11.89
C TYR A 36 -22.10 13.83 -12.21
N ASN A 37 -22.25 13.17 -13.36
CA ASN A 37 -23.54 12.57 -13.76
C ASN A 37 -23.80 11.20 -13.12
N ALA A 38 -22.76 10.47 -12.68
CA ALA A 38 -22.94 9.24 -11.89
C ALA A 38 -23.59 9.53 -10.52
N GLY A 39 -23.42 10.74 -10.01
CA GLY A 39 -24.10 11.26 -8.82
C GLY A 39 -25.21 12.22 -9.19
N ASN A 40 -26.30 11.74 -9.81
CA ASN A 40 -27.54 12.51 -10.00
C ASN A 40 -28.25 12.80 -8.65
N ARG A 41 -27.53 13.48 -7.75
CA ARG A 41 -27.94 14.12 -6.50
C ARG A 41 -27.20 15.45 -6.42
N MET A 42 -27.81 16.43 -7.09
CA MET A 42 -27.56 17.87 -7.05
C MET A 42 -26.54 18.39 -6.00
N GLY A 43 -25.33 18.70 -6.45
CA GLY A 43 -24.74 20.04 -6.40
C GLY A 43 -24.63 20.81 -5.07
N ARG A 44 -24.57 20.16 -3.90
CA ARG A 44 -24.40 20.86 -2.60
C ARG A 44 -23.34 20.31 -1.64
N ASP A 45 -22.71 19.18 -1.94
CA ASP A 45 -21.70 18.60 -1.06
C ASP A 45 -20.28 18.84 -1.58
N GLN A 46 -19.33 19.05 -0.67
CA GLN A 46 -17.90 19.05 -1.01
C GLN A 46 -17.55 17.71 -1.66
N PRO A 47 -16.79 17.70 -2.78
CA PRO A 47 -16.40 16.46 -3.43
C PRO A 47 -15.57 15.61 -2.46
N ASP A 48 -16.13 14.49 -2.03
CA ASP A 48 -15.42 13.43 -1.31
C ASP A 48 -14.73 12.51 -2.34
N ALA A 49 -13.60 11.89 -1.98
CA ALA A 49 -12.89 10.90 -2.78
C ALA A 49 -13.82 9.74 -3.21
N ALA A 50 -14.89 9.49 -2.46
CA ALA A 50 -15.96 8.57 -2.81
C ALA A 50 -16.73 8.96 -4.09
N MET A 51 -16.93 10.25 -4.38
CA MET A 51 -17.62 10.73 -5.60
C MET A 51 -16.79 10.57 -6.87
N VAL A 52 -15.45 10.55 -6.76
CA VAL A 52 -14.52 10.32 -7.89
C VAL A 52 -14.51 8.84 -8.33
N SER A 53 -15.20 7.95 -7.59
CA SER A 53 -15.02 6.49 -7.63
C SER A 53 -16.16 5.69 -8.31
N GLY A 54 -16.95 6.28 -9.22
CA GLY A 54 -18.04 5.54 -9.89
C GLY A 54 -17.57 4.30 -10.69
N TYR A 55 -16.29 4.26 -11.06
CA TYR A 55 -15.71 3.19 -11.86
C TYR A 55 -14.46 2.60 -11.21
N TYR A 56 -14.46 1.28 -11.07
CA TYR A 56 -13.33 0.49 -10.58
C TYR A 56 -12.78 -0.36 -11.74
N THR A 57 -11.48 -0.61 -11.71
CA THR A 57 -10.84 -1.56 -12.62
C THR A 57 -10.06 -2.61 -11.85
N PHE A 58 -10.02 -3.82 -12.39
CA PHE A 58 -9.22 -4.89 -11.82
C PHE A 58 -7.74 -4.62 -12.12
N VAL A 59 -6.94 -4.55 -11.06
CA VAL A 59 -5.49 -4.36 -11.15
C VAL A 59 -4.76 -5.51 -10.47
N GLN A 60 -3.53 -5.72 -10.90
CA GLN A 60 -2.64 -6.70 -10.30
C GLN A 60 -1.24 -6.09 -10.12
N ASP A 61 -0.69 -6.27 -8.93
CA ASP A 61 0.66 -5.81 -8.63
C ASP A 61 1.70 -6.68 -9.33
N ARG A 62 2.81 -6.06 -9.74
CA ARG A 62 3.94 -6.77 -10.32
C ARG A 62 4.91 -7.20 -9.23
N CYS A 63 5.15 -8.50 -9.09
CA CYS A 63 6.18 -9.03 -8.21
C CYS A 63 7.39 -9.50 -9.03
N ARG A 64 8.60 -9.15 -8.59
CA ARG A 64 9.84 -9.77 -9.08
C ARG A 64 10.47 -10.54 -7.93
N PRO A 65 11.10 -11.70 -8.21
CA PRO A 65 11.91 -12.36 -7.19
C PRO A 65 13.09 -11.47 -6.79
N LEU A 66 13.42 -11.49 -5.51
CA LEU A 66 14.63 -10.89 -4.95
C LEU A 66 15.67 -11.97 -4.71
N SER A 67 16.94 -11.64 -4.92
CA SER A 67 18.04 -12.47 -4.43
C SER A 67 18.05 -12.48 -2.88
N PRO A 68 18.69 -13.48 -2.24
CA PRO A 68 18.79 -13.52 -0.78
C PRO A 68 19.38 -12.24 -0.17
N GLN A 69 20.37 -11.64 -0.84
CA GLN A 69 21.00 -10.40 -0.40
C GLN A 69 20.04 -9.20 -0.49
N GLU A 70 19.31 -9.07 -1.61
CA GLU A 70 18.29 -8.03 -1.77
C GLU A 70 17.15 -8.19 -0.75
N THR A 71 16.72 -9.42 -0.47
CA THR A 71 15.72 -9.70 0.56
C THR A 71 16.19 -9.24 1.93
N CYS A 72 17.41 -9.60 2.35
CA CYS A 72 17.95 -9.18 3.64
C CYS A 72 18.15 -7.66 3.73
N ALA A 73 18.56 -7.00 2.64
CA ALA A 73 18.68 -5.54 2.61
C ALA A 73 17.30 -4.87 2.78
N ALA A 74 16.28 -5.36 2.07
CA ALA A 74 14.93 -4.83 2.14
C ALA A 74 14.29 -5.06 3.53
N LEU A 75 14.49 -6.25 4.14
CA LEU A 75 14.00 -6.53 5.50
C LEU A 75 14.64 -5.61 6.54
N ARG A 76 15.95 -5.33 6.43
CA ARG A 76 16.64 -4.39 7.33
C ARG A 76 16.12 -2.96 7.16
N GLN A 77 15.83 -2.56 5.91
CA GLN A 77 15.23 -1.25 5.64
C GLN A 77 13.83 -1.14 6.26
N ASP A 78 12.98 -2.15 6.06
CA ASP A 78 11.64 -2.21 6.66
C ASP A 78 11.71 -2.14 8.19
N TRP A 79 12.65 -2.85 8.81
CA TRP A 79 12.88 -2.80 10.25
C TRP A 79 13.31 -1.42 10.72
N SER A 80 14.27 -0.79 10.05
CA SER A 80 14.72 0.58 10.37
C SER A 80 13.59 1.61 10.29
N VAL A 81 12.73 1.49 9.27
CA VAL A 81 11.55 2.35 9.10
C VAL A 81 10.55 2.11 10.24
N ASN A 82 10.27 0.85 10.58
CA ASN A 82 9.34 0.51 11.67
C ASN A 82 9.85 1.02 13.03
N GLU A 83 11.14 0.84 13.32
CA GLU A 83 11.80 1.38 14.52
C GLU A 83 11.70 2.91 14.60
N HIS A 84 11.90 3.58 13.47
CA HIS A 84 11.76 5.03 13.41
C HIS A 84 10.30 5.48 13.66
N GLN A 85 9.31 4.73 13.17
CA GLN A 85 7.89 5.00 13.45
C GLN A 85 7.56 4.74 14.93
N LEU A 86 8.02 3.62 15.50
CA LEU A 86 7.81 3.29 16.92
C LEU A 86 8.30 4.40 17.86
N ARG A 87 9.47 4.97 17.59
CA ARG A 87 10.05 6.07 18.37
C ARG A 87 9.21 7.35 18.35
N ARG A 88 8.39 7.55 17.31
CA ARG A 88 7.58 8.76 17.10
C ARG A 88 6.08 8.52 17.33
N ALA A 89 5.66 7.27 17.41
CA ALA A 89 4.25 6.89 17.54
C ALA A 89 3.73 7.15 18.95
N PHE A 90 2.49 7.65 19.03
CA PHE A 90 1.76 7.69 20.28
C PHE A 90 1.48 6.27 20.78
N LYS A 91 1.24 6.10 22.09
CA LYS A 91 0.95 4.79 22.69
C LYS A 91 -0.25 4.08 22.04
N SER A 92 -1.24 4.84 21.55
CA SER A 92 -2.39 4.30 20.80
C SER A 92 -2.01 3.65 19.47
N ASP A 93 -0.93 4.13 18.84
CA ASP A 93 -0.55 3.77 17.47
C ASP A 93 0.60 2.73 17.47
N GLN A 94 1.20 2.46 18.62
CA GLN A 94 2.27 1.48 18.81
C GLN A 94 1.86 0.02 18.58
N PRO A 95 0.66 -0.47 18.96
CA PRO A 95 0.32 -1.89 18.84
C PRO A 95 0.53 -2.51 17.45
N PRO A 96 0.11 -1.89 16.32
CA PRO A 96 0.40 -2.44 15.00
C PRO A 96 1.90 -2.44 14.68
N LEU A 97 2.64 -1.42 15.11
CA LEU A 97 4.08 -1.29 14.85
C LEU A 97 4.91 -2.32 15.65
N LEU A 98 4.52 -2.65 16.87
CA LEU A 98 5.16 -3.69 17.69
C LEU A 98 4.95 -5.10 17.13
N ARG A 99 3.74 -5.39 16.61
CA ARG A 99 3.50 -6.64 15.89
C ARG A 99 4.40 -6.74 14.66
N ARG A 100 4.49 -5.65 13.89
CA ARG A 100 5.35 -5.59 12.71
C ARG A 100 6.83 -5.74 13.06
N GLU A 101 7.29 -5.14 14.16
CA GLU A 101 8.66 -5.30 14.65
C GLU A 101 8.98 -6.78 14.95
N THR A 102 8.07 -7.47 15.62
CA THR A 102 8.20 -8.89 15.97
C THR A 102 8.31 -9.77 14.71
N GLU A 103 7.46 -9.53 13.71
CA GLU A 103 7.50 -10.22 12.42
C GLU A 103 8.84 -10.00 11.69
N LEU A 104 9.29 -8.75 11.63
CA LEU A 104 10.53 -8.38 10.94
C LEU A 104 11.75 -8.99 11.62
N ARG A 105 11.78 -9.01 12.95
CA ARG A 105 12.84 -9.67 13.73
C ARG A 105 12.90 -11.17 13.46
N ALA A 106 11.76 -11.84 13.38
CA ALA A 106 11.71 -13.25 13.02
C ALA A 106 12.26 -13.51 11.60
N GLN A 107 11.89 -12.68 10.62
CA GLN A 107 12.38 -12.79 9.24
C GLN A 107 13.89 -12.51 9.14
N LEU A 108 14.38 -11.55 9.92
CA LEU A 108 15.80 -11.17 9.95
C LEU A 108 16.71 -12.21 10.60
N GLN A 109 16.19 -13.20 11.34
CA GLN A 109 17.02 -14.28 11.87
C GLN A 109 17.77 -15.04 10.75
N GLY A 110 17.15 -15.20 9.57
CA GLY A 110 17.78 -15.77 8.39
C GLY A 110 18.84 -14.87 7.72
N CYS A 111 18.94 -13.61 8.16
CA CYS A 111 19.82 -12.58 7.61
C CYS A 111 20.95 -12.17 8.57
N GLY A 112 21.12 -12.88 9.69
CA GLY A 112 22.10 -12.55 10.73
C GLY A 112 21.57 -11.63 11.83
N GLY A 113 20.26 -11.37 11.86
CA GLY A 113 19.59 -10.49 12.82
C GLY A 113 19.34 -9.07 12.31
N PRO A 114 18.60 -8.26 13.09
CA PRO A 114 18.48 -6.81 12.87
C PRO A 114 19.82 -6.09 13.04
#